data_AF-A0A834XJU2-F1
#
_entry.id   AF-A0A834XJU2-F1
#
_cell.length_a   1.000
_cell.length_b   1.000
_cell.length_c   1.000
_cell.angle_alpha   90.00
_cell.angle_beta   90.00
_cell.angle_gamma   90.00
#
_symmetry.space_group_name_H-M   'P 1'
#
loop_
_entity.id
_entity.type
_entity.pdbx_description
1 polymer ?
#
loop_
_entity_poly.entity_id
_entity_poly.type
_entity_poly.pdbx_seq_one_letter_code
_entity_poly.pdbx_strand_id
1 'polypeptide(L)'
;MESDLLDNITESIKSVNKKKLCGIQGSPQETIYNFYIIFLSLELLAITKKINGNAIYKIIEPDNGFEEELTDSIAQSKERIKEYSTKFLSILEQLPKNYRNCDPFDKDKHKRDVTYTEMSGLYQRIDDESSNSLAVNTVSLLPSLSNVTENRVVVGARIIVQNNILHLQVSDAKIDKNYKIAKDEPNHWIKIEDIHIDVKESRLNNNTGKLHEFEDYIAWKENSTGFNFDEILVEYGRVVIGLKFGMSNIEEEENTNRIQIEVQSMEYDYQTGQLVKDSEKWDRPNSEHPIFLETGTKVSTTTNEKTIVDSNTNQWGHLKVSYDRSDAGQTTVPLFDAQTIESIDKSPSGGIGFHHRSSNDEYSGFFALTGYSIDYYQFLKETNNNLN
;
A
#
# COMPACT_ATOMS: atom_id res chain seq x y z
N MET A 1 5.76 -24.58 -25.45
CA MET A 1 4.56 -23.73 -25.32
C MET A 1 4.43 -23.14 -23.92
N GLU A 2 4.45 -23.92 -22.83
CA GLU A 2 4.39 -23.37 -21.46
C GLU A 2 5.74 -22.82 -20.94
N SER A 3 6.89 -23.42 -21.28
CA SER A 3 8.21 -22.83 -20.96
C SER A 3 8.39 -21.47 -21.64
N ASP A 4 8.06 -21.38 -22.92
CA ASP A 4 8.18 -20.15 -23.71
C ASP A 4 7.35 -19.00 -23.11
N LEU A 5 6.20 -19.29 -22.48
CA LEU A 5 5.40 -18.29 -21.80
C LEU A 5 6.11 -17.69 -20.58
N LEU A 6 6.70 -18.53 -19.72
CA LEU A 6 7.42 -18.07 -18.54
C LEU A 6 8.71 -17.33 -18.91
N ASP A 7 9.38 -17.77 -19.96
CA ASP A 7 10.57 -17.10 -20.51
C ASP A 7 10.19 -15.71 -21.06
N ASN A 8 9.09 -15.61 -21.82
CA ASN A 8 8.56 -14.34 -22.31
C ASN A 8 8.11 -13.39 -21.19
N ILE A 9 7.48 -13.93 -20.12
CA ILE A 9 7.12 -13.15 -18.93
C ILE A 9 8.38 -12.60 -18.27
N THR A 10 9.41 -13.42 -18.12
CA THR A 10 10.69 -13.03 -17.51
C THR A 10 11.37 -11.91 -18.30
N GLU A 11 11.43 -12.02 -19.63
CA GLU A 11 11.99 -10.96 -20.48
C GLU A 11 11.17 -9.67 -20.41
N SER A 12 9.84 -9.79 -20.42
CA SER A 12 8.94 -8.64 -20.30
C SER A 12 9.17 -7.91 -18.98
N ILE A 13 9.25 -8.62 -17.85
CA ILE A 13 9.49 -8.05 -16.52
C ILE A 13 10.80 -7.24 -16.49
N LYS A 14 11.89 -7.77 -17.06
CA LYS A 14 13.19 -7.10 -17.10
C LYS A 14 13.16 -5.78 -17.86
N SER A 15 12.26 -5.63 -18.83
CA SER A 15 12.12 -4.42 -19.64
C SER A 15 11.27 -3.31 -18.99
N VAL A 16 10.57 -3.60 -17.89
CA VAL A 16 9.63 -2.65 -17.28
C VAL A 16 10.33 -1.61 -16.43
N ASN A 17 10.07 -0.33 -16.71
CA ASN A 17 10.46 0.77 -15.82
C ASN A 17 9.54 0.80 -14.58
N LYS A 18 10.10 0.43 -13.42
CA LYS A 18 9.38 0.35 -12.14
C LYS A 18 8.67 1.65 -11.74
N LYS A 19 9.22 2.82 -12.05
CA LYS A 19 8.62 4.12 -11.73
C LYS A 19 7.35 4.41 -12.54
N LYS A 20 7.19 3.76 -13.70
CA LYS A 20 6.00 3.89 -14.58
C LYS A 20 4.91 2.86 -14.29
N LEU A 21 5.17 1.87 -13.43
CA LEU A 21 4.16 0.89 -13.02
C LEU A 21 3.10 1.55 -12.14
N CYS A 22 1.84 1.46 -12.57
CA CYS A 22 0.66 1.87 -11.81
C CYS A 22 -0.58 1.13 -12.35
N GLY A 23 -1.70 1.23 -11.62
CA GLY A 23 -3.01 0.74 -12.08
C GLY A 23 -3.20 -0.77 -11.95
N ILE A 24 -2.25 -1.45 -11.31
CA ILE A 24 -2.36 -2.85 -10.91
C ILE A 24 -2.92 -2.85 -9.49
N GLN A 25 -4.06 -3.51 -9.28
CA GLN A 25 -4.70 -3.69 -7.98
C GLN A 25 -4.01 -4.84 -7.23
N GLY A 26 -2.79 -4.62 -6.78
CA GLY A 26 -1.90 -5.62 -6.19
C GLY A 26 -0.51 -5.57 -6.81
N SER A 27 0.48 -6.19 -6.16
CA SER A 27 1.85 -6.16 -6.68
C SER A 27 2.02 -7.11 -7.87
N PRO A 28 3.00 -6.85 -8.77
CA PRO A 28 3.37 -7.83 -9.77
C PRO A 28 3.81 -9.18 -9.15
N GLN A 29 4.47 -9.15 -8.00
CA GLN A 29 4.82 -10.38 -7.27
C GLN A 29 3.57 -11.16 -6.83
N GLU A 30 2.57 -10.49 -6.27
CA GLU A 30 1.28 -11.07 -5.88
C GLU A 30 0.53 -11.67 -7.07
N THR A 31 0.50 -10.94 -8.19
CA THR A 31 -0.15 -11.41 -9.43
C THR A 31 0.44 -12.73 -9.91
N ILE A 32 1.77 -12.83 -9.93
CA ILE A 32 2.46 -14.06 -10.36
C ILE A 32 2.31 -15.17 -9.32
N TYR A 33 2.30 -14.85 -8.03
CA TYR A 33 2.01 -15.84 -6.99
C TYR A 33 0.61 -16.43 -7.15
N ASN A 34 -0.41 -15.60 -7.38
CA ASN A 34 -1.77 -16.08 -7.60
C ASN A 34 -1.87 -16.95 -8.86
N PHE A 35 -1.18 -16.56 -9.94
CA PHE A 35 -1.09 -17.41 -11.13
C PHE A 35 -0.43 -18.76 -10.84
N TYR A 36 0.64 -18.79 -10.03
CA TYR A 36 1.27 -20.03 -9.58
C TYR A 36 0.31 -20.92 -8.78
N ILE A 37 -0.48 -20.36 -7.87
CA ILE A 37 -1.50 -21.12 -7.11
C ILE A 37 -2.57 -21.70 -8.04
N ILE A 38 -3.02 -20.95 -9.05
CA ILE A 38 -3.96 -21.45 -10.06
C ILE A 38 -3.33 -22.61 -10.84
N PHE A 39 -2.08 -22.46 -11.29
CA PHE A 39 -1.35 -23.51 -11.99
C PHE A 39 -1.25 -24.80 -11.17
N LEU A 40 -0.82 -24.71 -9.91
CA LEU A 40 -0.75 -25.86 -9.01
C LEU A 40 -2.12 -26.53 -8.82
N SER A 41 -3.16 -25.73 -8.65
CA SER A 41 -4.54 -26.23 -8.48
C SER A 41 -5.01 -27.00 -9.72
N LEU A 42 -4.66 -26.54 -10.91
CA LEU A 42 -4.98 -27.22 -12.17
C LEU A 42 -4.24 -28.56 -12.32
N GLU A 43 -2.96 -28.62 -11.98
CA GLU A 43 -2.18 -29.87 -12.00
C GLU A 43 -2.73 -30.89 -10.99
N LEU A 44 -3.03 -30.46 -9.76
CA LEU A 44 -3.66 -31.32 -8.75
C LEU A 44 -5.03 -31.83 -9.19
N LEU A 45 -5.84 -30.97 -9.81
CA LEU A 45 -7.14 -31.36 -10.36
C LEU A 45 -6.99 -32.36 -11.50
N ALA A 46 -6.01 -32.17 -12.39
CA ALA A 46 -5.73 -33.09 -13.49
C ALA A 46 -5.32 -34.47 -12.98
N ILE A 47 -4.43 -34.54 -11.98
CA ILE A 47 -4.05 -35.79 -11.31
C ILE A 47 -5.26 -36.47 -10.69
N THR A 48 -6.05 -35.72 -9.92
CA THR A 48 -7.26 -36.24 -9.24
C THR A 48 -8.26 -36.81 -10.23
N LYS A 49 -8.49 -36.13 -11.37
CA LYS A 49 -9.38 -36.61 -12.43
C LYS A 49 -8.88 -37.91 -13.06
N LYS A 50 -7.58 -38.07 -13.27
CA LYS A 50 -6.98 -39.31 -13.81
C LYS A 50 -7.15 -40.47 -12.84
N ILE A 51 -6.90 -40.25 -11.55
CA ILE A 51 -7.10 -41.25 -10.49
C ILE A 51 -8.56 -41.70 -10.44
N ASN A 52 -9.49 -40.75 -10.38
CA ASN A 52 -10.92 -41.06 -10.34
C ASN A 52 -11.40 -41.74 -11.62
N GLY A 53 -10.89 -41.32 -12.79
CA GLY A 53 -11.19 -41.95 -14.07
C GLY A 53 -10.77 -43.41 -14.10
N ASN A 54 -9.56 -43.73 -13.62
CA ASN A 54 -9.08 -45.11 -13.51
C ASN A 54 -9.91 -45.95 -12.54
N ALA A 55 -10.26 -45.37 -11.38
CA ALA A 55 -11.11 -46.05 -10.40
C ALA A 55 -12.50 -46.39 -10.98
N ILE A 56 -13.12 -45.46 -11.72
CA ILE A 56 -14.40 -45.70 -12.41
C ILE A 56 -14.24 -46.78 -13.48
N TYR A 57 -13.16 -46.74 -14.27
CA TYR A 57 -12.93 -47.72 -15.33
C TYR A 57 -12.81 -49.14 -14.77
N LYS A 58 -12.09 -49.32 -13.66
CA LYS A 58 -11.97 -50.61 -12.97
C LYS A 58 -13.30 -51.15 -12.41
N ILE A 59 -14.29 -50.31 -12.16
CA ILE A 59 -15.64 -50.77 -11.78
C ILE A 59 -16.36 -51.39 -12.99
N ILE A 60 -16.12 -50.84 -14.19
CA ILE A 60 -16.74 -51.28 -15.44
C ILE A 60 -16.02 -52.50 -16.02
N GLU A 61 -14.69 -52.47 -16.02
CA GLU A 61 -13.83 -53.56 -16.49
C GLU A 61 -12.84 -53.98 -15.39
N PRO A 62 -13.19 -54.92 -14.50
CA PRO A 62 -12.39 -55.26 -13.33
C PRO A 62 -10.97 -55.77 -13.63
N ASP A 63 -10.81 -56.46 -14.76
CA ASP A 63 -9.55 -57.07 -15.19
C ASP A 63 -8.72 -56.15 -16.09
N ASN A 64 -9.24 -54.98 -16.45
CA ASN A 64 -8.62 -54.03 -17.37
C ASN A 64 -8.55 -52.65 -16.70
N GLY A 65 -7.34 -52.18 -16.41
CA GLY A 65 -7.11 -50.83 -15.89
C GLY A 65 -5.87 -50.22 -16.53
N PHE A 66 -5.75 -48.90 -16.47
CA PHE A 66 -4.63 -48.14 -17.03
C PHE A 66 -3.68 -47.67 -15.93
N GLU A 67 -3.28 -48.60 -15.06
CA GLU A 67 -2.44 -48.30 -13.88
C GLU A 67 -1.02 -47.88 -14.26
N GLU A 68 -0.47 -48.47 -15.33
CA GLU A 68 0.85 -48.10 -15.85
C GLU A 68 0.80 -46.68 -16.40
N GLU A 69 -0.19 -46.37 -17.25
CA GLU A 69 -0.37 -45.02 -17.80
C GLU A 69 -0.70 -44.00 -16.71
N LEU A 70 -1.47 -44.37 -15.69
CA LEU A 70 -1.76 -43.52 -14.54
C LEU A 70 -0.46 -43.19 -13.78
N THR A 71 0.37 -44.19 -13.51
CA THR A 71 1.65 -44.03 -12.81
C THR A 71 2.58 -43.10 -13.57
N ASP A 72 2.74 -43.33 -14.88
CA ASP A 72 3.55 -42.48 -15.76
C ASP A 72 3.02 -41.06 -15.81
N SER A 73 1.70 -40.89 -15.90
CA SER A 73 1.08 -39.57 -15.96
C SER A 73 1.23 -38.78 -14.65
N ILE A 74 1.19 -39.47 -13.51
CA ILE A 74 1.46 -38.87 -12.19
C ILE A 74 2.94 -38.47 -12.10
N ALA A 75 3.87 -39.34 -12.54
CA ALA A 75 5.30 -39.04 -12.54
C ALA A 75 5.64 -37.81 -13.38
N GLN A 76 5.10 -37.73 -14.60
CA GLN A 76 5.25 -36.57 -15.48
C GLN A 76 4.68 -35.28 -14.86
N SER A 77 3.54 -35.37 -14.17
CA SER A 77 2.94 -34.19 -13.52
C SER A 77 3.77 -33.71 -12.34
N LYS A 78 4.36 -34.62 -11.55
CA LYS A 78 5.31 -34.28 -10.49
C LYS A 78 6.56 -33.59 -11.05
N GLU A 79 7.09 -34.07 -12.17
CA GLU A 79 8.25 -33.47 -12.83
C GLU A 79 7.94 -32.04 -13.30
N ARG A 80 6.79 -31.82 -13.98
CA ARG A 80 6.34 -30.49 -14.38
C ARG A 80 6.19 -29.55 -13.18
N ILE A 81 5.52 -29.98 -12.11
CA ILE A 81 5.35 -29.16 -10.90
C ILE A 81 6.72 -28.74 -10.35
N LYS A 82 7.69 -29.65 -10.31
CA LYS A 82 9.05 -29.35 -9.82
C LYS A 82 9.78 -28.34 -10.72
N GLU A 83 9.74 -28.54 -12.03
CA GLU A 83 10.37 -27.63 -12.99
C GLU A 83 9.76 -26.23 -12.91
N TYR A 84 8.43 -26.13 -12.95
CA TYR A 84 7.74 -24.85 -12.90
C TYR A 84 7.88 -24.15 -11.56
N SER A 85 7.84 -24.87 -10.43
CA SER A 85 8.06 -24.25 -9.12
C SER A 85 9.42 -23.56 -9.03
N THR A 86 10.45 -24.14 -9.64
CA THR A 86 11.80 -23.52 -9.70
C THR A 86 11.79 -22.25 -10.55
N LYS A 87 11.11 -22.27 -11.70
CA LYS A 87 10.96 -21.09 -12.57
C LYS A 87 10.12 -19.98 -11.92
N PHE A 88 9.03 -20.33 -11.25
CA PHE A 88 8.19 -19.36 -10.54
C PHE A 88 8.93 -18.67 -9.41
N LEU A 89 9.72 -19.41 -8.63
CA LEU A 89 10.55 -18.83 -7.58
C LEU A 89 11.55 -17.81 -8.15
N SER A 90 12.25 -18.14 -9.24
CA SER A 90 13.23 -17.22 -9.83
C SER A 90 12.58 -15.96 -10.43
N ILE A 91 11.35 -16.07 -10.92
CA ILE A 91 10.56 -14.92 -11.40
C ILE A 91 10.10 -14.04 -10.22
N LEU A 92 9.54 -14.64 -9.16
CA LEU A 92 9.06 -13.92 -7.99
C LEU A 92 10.16 -13.13 -7.27
N GLU A 93 11.39 -13.64 -7.27
CA GLU A 93 12.57 -12.95 -6.71
C GLU A 93 12.87 -11.61 -7.42
N GLN A 94 12.57 -11.51 -8.71
CA GLN A 94 12.87 -10.34 -9.53
C GLN A 94 11.73 -9.32 -9.57
N LEU A 95 10.53 -9.71 -9.10
CA LEU A 95 9.33 -8.91 -9.23
C LEU A 95 9.21 -7.86 -8.11
N PRO A 96 8.75 -6.64 -8.45
CA PRO A 96 8.47 -5.64 -7.43
C PRO A 96 7.30 -6.06 -6.54
N LYS A 97 7.42 -5.71 -5.25
CA LYS A 97 6.36 -5.87 -4.24
C LYS A 97 5.43 -4.66 -4.16
N ASN A 98 5.81 -3.55 -4.79
CA ASN A 98 5.07 -2.30 -4.71
C ASN A 98 3.95 -2.20 -5.76
N TYR A 99 2.87 -1.50 -5.41
CA TYR A 99 1.76 -1.16 -6.29
C TYR A 99 1.16 0.19 -5.91
N ARG A 100 0.55 0.86 -6.89
CA ARG A 100 -0.04 2.20 -6.74
C ARG A 100 -1.09 2.45 -7.81
N ASN A 101 -1.97 3.41 -7.57
CA ASN A 101 -2.95 3.86 -8.55
C ASN A 101 -2.29 4.71 -9.65
N CYS A 102 -2.87 4.64 -10.85
CA CYS A 102 -2.53 5.57 -11.94
C CYS A 102 -3.33 6.87 -11.79
N ASP A 103 -3.03 7.86 -12.65
CA ASP A 103 -3.96 8.95 -12.90
C ASP A 103 -5.31 8.43 -13.43
N PRO A 104 -6.44 9.06 -13.06
CA PRO A 104 -7.74 8.72 -13.59
C PRO A 104 -7.77 8.79 -15.14
N PHE A 105 -8.40 7.81 -15.79
CA PHE A 105 -8.38 7.65 -17.26
C PHE A 105 -9.37 8.53 -18.05
N ASP A 106 -10.37 9.14 -17.41
CA ASP A 106 -11.50 9.80 -18.10
C ASP A 106 -11.34 11.33 -18.24
N LYS A 107 -11.98 11.89 -19.28
CA LYS A 107 -11.81 13.29 -19.79
C LYS A 107 -12.23 14.40 -18.82
N ASP A 108 -12.98 14.08 -17.77
CA ASP A 108 -13.36 15.00 -16.67
C ASP A 108 -12.51 14.71 -15.42
N LYS A 109 -11.24 15.12 -15.53
CA LYS A 109 -10.07 14.97 -14.64
C LYS A 109 -10.34 14.98 -13.14
N HIS A 110 -9.32 14.54 -12.40
CA HIS A 110 -9.14 14.70 -10.95
C HIS A 110 -10.28 15.43 -10.24
N LYS A 111 -11.10 14.67 -9.52
CA LYS A 111 -12.22 15.16 -8.71
C LYS A 111 -11.77 15.29 -7.27
N ARG A 112 -12.02 16.47 -6.68
CA ARG A 112 -11.76 16.74 -5.27
C ARG A 112 -12.57 15.76 -4.40
N ASP A 113 -11.94 15.27 -3.35
CA ASP A 113 -12.44 14.32 -2.37
C ASP A 113 -12.84 12.94 -2.95
N VAL A 114 -12.45 12.68 -4.20
CA VAL A 114 -12.62 11.39 -4.86
C VAL A 114 -11.27 10.84 -5.33
N THR A 115 -10.47 11.68 -5.98
CA THR A 115 -9.16 11.30 -6.56
C THR A 115 -8.01 12.10 -5.96
N TYR A 116 -8.30 13.28 -5.43
CA TYR A 116 -7.35 14.06 -4.66
C TYR A 116 -8.08 14.81 -3.57
N THR A 117 -7.37 15.18 -2.53
CA THR A 117 -7.80 16.18 -1.55
C THR A 117 -6.70 17.21 -1.40
N GLU A 118 -7.00 18.32 -0.76
CA GLU A 118 -6.01 19.38 -0.56
C GLU A 118 -6.12 19.95 0.84
N MET A 119 -5.00 20.45 1.33
CA MET A 119 -5.00 21.35 2.47
C MET A 119 -5.39 22.76 2.01
N SER A 120 -5.84 23.60 2.91
CA SER A 120 -6.19 24.99 2.60
C SER A 120 -5.72 25.96 3.68
N GLY A 121 -5.20 27.11 3.23
CA GLY A 121 -5.26 28.38 3.98
C GLY A 121 -3.93 29.08 4.34
N LEU A 122 -3.62 30.18 3.65
CA LEU A 122 -2.96 31.34 4.28
C LEU A 122 -3.93 32.47 4.61
N TYR A 123 -4.78 32.88 3.65
CA TYR A 123 -5.59 34.09 3.83
C TYR A 123 -6.81 33.92 4.74
N GLN A 124 -7.36 32.71 4.89
CA GLN A 124 -8.43 32.45 5.88
C GLN A 124 -7.94 32.48 7.33
N ARG A 125 -6.62 32.43 7.56
CA ARG A 125 -6.03 32.51 8.90
C ARG A 125 -6.05 33.95 9.47
N ILE A 126 -6.20 34.97 8.62
CA ILE A 126 -6.11 36.38 9.03
C ILE A 126 -7.47 36.93 9.52
N ASP A 127 -8.60 36.33 9.13
CA ASP A 127 -9.94 36.78 9.55
C ASP A 127 -10.66 35.84 10.53
N ASP A 128 -10.21 34.60 10.72
CA ASP A 128 -10.93 33.62 11.54
C ASP A 128 -10.27 33.36 12.92
N GLU A 129 -10.53 34.28 13.87
CA GLU A 129 -10.83 33.89 15.27
C GLU A 129 -12.20 33.18 15.37
N SER A 130 -12.88 32.98 14.23
CA SER A 130 -14.21 32.41 14.16
C SER A 130 -14.17 30.88 14.20
N SER A 131 -15.08 30.34 15.01
CA SER A 131 -15.25 28.92 15.34
C SER A 131 -15.58 27.98 14.17
N ASN A 132 -15.69 28.49 12.93
CA ASN A 132 -16.32 27.84 11.78
C ASN A 132 -15.43 27.83 10.51
N SER A 133 -14.11 28.00 10.64
CA SER A 133 -13.23 27.95 9.47
C SER A 133 -13.35 26.59 8.75
N LEU A 134 -13.69 26.63 7.46
CA LEU A 134 -13.76 25.46 6.57
C LEU A 134 -12.36 25.04 6.07
N ALA A 135 -11.29 25.64 6.59
CA ALA A 135 -9.92 25.42 6.15
C ALA A 135 -9.36 24.09 6.66
N VAL A 136 -8.81 23.29 5.74
CA VAL A 136 -8.10 22.04 6.01
C VAL A 136 -6.63 22.34 6.27
N ASN A 137 -6.30 22.78 7.48
CA ASN A 137 -4.93 23.20 7.82
C ASN A 137 -4.26 22.32 8.87
N THR A 138 -4.87 21.18 9.21
CA THR A 138 -4.40 20.30 10.28
C THR A 138 -4.23 18.88 9.77
N VAL A 139 -3.15 18.23 10.21
CA VAL A 139 -2.86 16.82 9.95
C VAL A 139 -2.99 16.06 11.27
N SER A 140 -3.72 14.96 11.26
CA SER A 140 -3.81 14.05 12.40
C SER A 140 -2.55 13.18 12.49
N LEU A 141 -1.96 13.10 13.68
CA LEU A 141 -0.88 12.18 14.01
C LEU A 141 -1.39 10.95 14.78
N LEU A 142 -2.69 10.90 15.07
CA LEU A 142 -3.33 9.73 15.68
C LEU A 142 -3.33 8.52 14.74
N PRO A 143 -3.16 7.30 15.29
CA PRO A 143 -3.10 6.08 14.51
C PRO A 143 -4.45 5.54 14.07
N SER A 144 -4.46 4.92 12.89
CA SER A 144 -5.56 4.09 12.39
C SER A 144 -5.13 2.62 12.50
N LEU A 145 -5.72 1.87 13.44
CA LEU A 145 -5.29 0.52 13.86
C LEU A 145 -6.36 -0.54 13.62
N SER A 146 -5.98 -1.69 13.06
CA SER A 146 -6.84 -2.87 12.89
C SER A 146 -7.19 -3.53 14.22
N ASN A 147 -8.30 -4.27 14.25
CA ASN A 147 -8.65 -5.04 15.44
C ASN A 147 -7.85 -6.35 15.50
N VAL A 148 -6.66 -6.29 16.08
CA VAL A 148 -5.74 -7.44 16.22
C VAL A 148 -6.32 -8.56 17.09
N THR A 149 -7.22 -8.24 18.04
CA THR A 149 -7.86 -9.25 18.89
C THR A 149 -8.82 -10.16 18.12
N GLU A 150 -9.31 -9.67 16.98
CA GLU A 150 -10.14 -10.43 16.04
C GLU A 150 -9.34 -11.01 14.86
N ASN A 151 -8.00 -11.00 14.95
CA ASN A 151 -7.10 -11.47 13.92
C ASN A 151 -7.28 -10.70 12.60
N ARG A 152 -7.44 -9.37 12.69
CA ARG A 152 -7.60 -8.49 11.52
C ARG A 152 -6.31 -7.75 11.20
N VAL A 153 -6.02 -7.63 9.91
CA VAL A 153 -4.81 -7.00 9.36
C VAL A 153 -5.19 -5.92 8.36
N VAL A 154 -4.26 -5.00 8.09
CA VAL A 154 -4.46 -3.95 7.08
C VAL A 154 -4.37 -4.55 5.69
N VAL A 155 -5.39 -4.28 4.87
CA VAL A 155 -5.49 -4.73 3.47
C VAL A 155 -5.57 -3.56 2.48
N GLY A 156 -5.84 -2.36 2.98
CA GLY A 156 -5.82 -1.15 2.19
C GLY A 156 -5.64 0.11 3.03
N ALA A 157 -5.31 1.21 2.35
CA ALA A 157 -5.12 2.50 2.98
C ALA A 157 -5.50 3.64 2.02
N ARG A 158 -5.83 4.80 2.59
CA ARG A 158 -6.10 6.02 1.84
C ARG A 158 -5.85 7.27 2.69
N ILE A 159 -5.70 8.40 2.01
CA ILE A 159 -5.68 9.72 2.62
C ILE A 159 -7.10 10.29 2.50
N ILE A 160 -7.66 10.78 3.61
CA ILE A 160 -8.96 11.46 3.60
C ILE A 160 -8.89 12.78 4.33
N VAL A 161 -9.87 13.64 4.06
CA VAL A 161 -10.19 14.77 4.92
C VAL A 161 -11.53 14.51 5.59
N GLN A 162 -11.55 14.59 6.92
CA GLN A 162 -12.77 14.50 7.73
C GLN A 162 -12.77 15.67 8.71
N ASN A 163 -13.86 16.45 8.73
CA ASN A 163 -14.01 17.63 9.60
C ASN A 163 -12.79 18.57 9.56
N ASN A 164 -12.33 18.85 8.34
CA ASN A 164 -11.23 19.76 8.05
C ASN A 164 -9.86 19.31 8.59
N ILE A 165 -9.70 18.02 8.87
CA ILE A 165 -8.42 17.42 9.29
C ILE A 165 -8.04 16.35 8.27
N LEU A 166 -6.77 16.34 7.87
CA LEU A 166 -6.20 15.32 6.99
C LEU A 166 -5.77 14.10 7.82
N HIS A 167 -6.26 12.93 7.42
CA HIS A 167 -6.04 11.66 8.11
C HIS A 167 -5.52 10.57 7.18
N LEU A 168 -4.73 9.65 7.74
CA LEU A 168 -4.58 8.31 7.18
C LEU A 168 -5.72 7.43 7.69
N GLN A 169 -6.35 6.71 6.76
CA GLN A 169 -7.34 5.70 7.08
C GLN A 169 -6.91 4.36 6.51
N VAL A 170 -7.09 3.30 7.29
CA VAL A 170 -6.87 1.92 6.82
C VAL A 170 -8.19 1.17 6.68
N SER A 171 -8.21 0.21 5.76
CA SER A 171 -9.20 -0.86 5.76
C SER A 171 -8.56 -2.13 6.33
N ASP A 172 -9.35 -2.86 7.13
CA ASP A 172 -8.93 -4.13 7.69
C ASP A 172 -9.82 -5.28 7.23
N ALA A 173 -9.23 -6.47 7.26
CA ALA A 173 -9.92 -7.74 7.02
C ALA A 173 -9.31 -8.84 7.89
N LYS A 174 -10.12 -9.84 8.22
CA LYS A 174 -9.69 -11.00 8.99
C LYS A 174 -8.73 -11.86 8.17
N ILE A 175 -7.55 -12.13 8.71
CA ILE A 175 -6.56 -13.02 8.09
C ILE A 175 -6.83 -14.48 8.49
N ASP A 176 -6.59 -15.39 7.55
CA ASP A 176 -6.58 -16.84 7.69
C ASP A 176 -5.18 -17.36 7.29
N LYS A 177 -4.93 -18.67 7.31
CA LYS A 177 -3.64 -19.30 6.99
C LYS A 177 -3.06 -18.88 5.65
N ASN A 178 -1.75 -19.05 5.50
CA ASN A 178 -1.01 -18.78 4.27
C ASN A 178 -1.22 -17.37 3.72
N TYR A 179 -1.38 -16.39 4.62
CA TYR A 179 -1.63 -14.99 4.29
C TYR A 179 -2.88 -14.74 3.43
N LYS A 180 -3.87 -15.63 3.49
CA LYS A 180 -5.15 -15.40 2.81
C LYS A 180 -6.11 -14.66 3.71
N ILE A 181 -6.95 -13.81 3.14
CA ILE A 181 -8.08 -13.23 3.86
C ILE A 181 -9.17 -14.28 4.01
N ALA A 182 -9.83 -14.28 5.17
CA ALA A 182 -10.94 -15.17 5.46
C ALA A 182 -12.04 -15.02 4.39
N LYS A 183 -12.64 -16.15 4.02
CA LYS A 183 -13.65 -16.21 2.96
C LYS A 183 -14.85 -15.33 3.33
N ASP A 184 -15.39 -14.64 2.33
CA ASP A 184 -16.59 -13.79 2.43
C ASP A 184 -16.43 -12.58 3.38
N GLU A 185 -15.19 -12.24 3.75
CA GLU A 185 -14.90 -11.09 4.60
C GLU A 185 -15.06 -9.76 3.82
N PRO A 186 -15.96 -8.86 4.24
CA PRO A 186 -16.10 -7.56 3.63
C PRO A 186 -14.92 -6.65 4.03
N ASN A 187 -14.59 -5.70 3.16
CA ASN A 187 -13.64 -4.65 3.53
C ASN A 187 -14.28 -3.74 4.56
N HIS A 188 -13.59 -3.54 5.68
CA HIS A 188 -14.05 -2.68 6.74
C HIS A 188 -13.09 -1.51 6.89
N TRP A 189 -13.57 -0.31 6.51
CA TRP A 189 -12.83 0.93 6.73
C TRP A 189 -12.93 1.33 8.19
N ILE A 190 -11.79 1.48 8.84
CA ILE A 190 -11.73 1.82 10.26
C ILE A 190 -12.24 3.24 10.44
N LYS A 191 -13.25 3.40 11.30
CA LYS A 191 -13.81 4.72 11.59
C LYS A 191 -12.75 5.60 12.24
N ILE A 192 -12.51 6.77 11.66
CA ILE A 192 -11.61 7.77 12.22
C ILE A 192 -12.34 8.54 13.32
N GLU A 193 -11.67 8.72 14.46
CA GLU A 193 -12.15 9.57 15.54
C GLU A 193 -12.22 11.03 15.08
N ASP A 194 -13.35 11.68 15.34
CA ASP A 194 -13.50 13.10 15.07
C ASP A 194 -12.84 13.92 16.18
N ILE A 195 -11.66 14.45 15.87
CA ILE A 195 -10.85 15.23 16.81
C ILE A 195 -10.96 16.74 16.60
N HIS A 196 -11.84 17.20 15.72
CA HIS A 196 -11.90 18.62 15.34
C HIS A 196 -12.10 19.56 16.54
N ILE A 197 -13.00 19.19 17.45
CA ILE A 197 -13.30 19.98 18.66
C ILE A 197 -12.11 19.96 19.62
N ASP A 198 -11.54 18.79 19.90
CA ASP A 198 -10.41 18.62 20.81
C ASP A 198 -9.19 19.43 20.33
N VAL A 199 -8.86 19.37 19.03
CA VAL A 199 -7.80 20.16 18.41
C VAL A 199 -8.05 21.66 18.59
N LYS A 200 -9.28 22.12 18.35
CA LYS A 200 -9.63 23.53 18.48
C LYS A 200 -9.48 24.03 19.92
N GLU A 201 -9.95 23.25 20.89
CA GLU A 201 -9.77 23.57 22.31
C GLU A 201 -8.29 23.64 22.70
N SER A 202 -7.48 22.70 22.22
CA SER A 202 -6.02 22.69 22.44
C SER A 202 -5.32 23.93 21.89
N ARG A 203 -5.72 24.42 20.71
CA ARG A 203 -5.13 25.64 20.10
C ARG A 203 -5.52 26.93 20.80
N LEU A 204 -6.71 26.98 21.41
CA LEU A 204 -7.19 28.16 22.13
C LEU A 204 -6.57 28.27 23.53
N ASN A 205 -6.42 27.14 24.22
CA ASN A 205 -6.08 27.11 25.63
C ASN A 205 -4.74 26.39 25.89
N ASN A 206 -3.68 26.76 25.14
CA ASN A 206 -2.29 26.27 25.24
C ASN A 206 -2.01 25.56 26.58
N ASN A 207 -2.06 24.22 26.58
CA ASN A 207 -1.81 23.28 27.70
C ASN A 207 -2.99 22.73 28.52
N THR A 208 -4.26 22.96 28.13
CA THR A 208 -5.43 22.37 28.85
C THR A 208 -6.33 21.50 27.98
N GLY A 209 -6.08 21.44 26.67
CA GLY A 209 -6.84 20.58 25.76
C GLY A 209 -6.47 19.11 25.90
N LYS A 210 -7.37 18.24 25.43
CA LYS A 210 -7.22 16.77 25.47
C LYS A 210 -6.13 16.24 24.53
N LEU A 211 -5.76 17.02 23.51
CA LEU A 211 -4.76 16.66 22.50
C LEU A 211 -3.58 17.65 22.50
N HIS A 212 -2.40 17.17 22.14
CA HIS A 212 -1.17 17.96 22.12
C HIS A 212 -0.64 18.14 20.68
N GLU A 213 -0.31 19.38 20.30
CA GLU A 213 0.32 19.65 18.99
C GLU A 213 1.71 18.99 18.95
N PHE A 214 2.10 18.48 17.79
CA PHE A 214 3.30 17.65 17.53
C PHE A 214 3.27 16.23 18.10
N GLU A 215 2.27 15.88 18.91
CA GLU A 215 2.05 14.51 19.40
C GLU A 215 0.82 13.87 18.76
N ASP A 216 -0.32 14.57 18.78
CA ASP A 216 -1.62 14.07 18.29
C ASP A 216 -2.05 14.72 16.97
N TYR A 217 -1.63 15.96 16.73
CA TYR A 217 -1.91 16.69 15.50
C TYR A 217 -0.81 17.71 15.20
N ILE A 218 -0.76 18.19 13.96
CA ILE A 218 0.08 19.34 13.60
C ILE A 218 -0.69 20.28 12.69
N ALA A 219 -0.61 21.58 12.97
CA ALA A 219 -1.09 22.60 12.06
C ALA A 219 -0.04 22.91 10.99
N TRP A 220 -0.44 22.82 9.73
CA TRP A 220 0.41 23.22 8.61
C TRP A 220 0.77 24.71 8.71
N LYS A 221 2.04 24.98 8.42
CA LYS A 221 2.62 26.32 8.26
C LYS A 221 3.41 26.34 6.95
N GLU A 222 3.13 27.33 6.12
CA GLU A 222 3.80 27.48 4.82
C GLU A 222 5.32 27.54 4.98
N ASN A 223 6.04 26.77 4.16
CA ASN A 223 7.51 26.66 4.19
C ASN A 223 8.10 26.25 5.55
N SER A 224 7.28 25.74 6.48
CA SER A 224 7.72 25.21 7.78
C SER A 224 7.06 23.87 8.10
N THR A 225 6.41 23.26 7.11
CA THR A 225 5.81 21.93 7.21
C THR A 225 6.05 21.19 5.90
N GLY A 226 6.63 20.01 6.01
CA GLY A 226 6.93 19.15 4.87
C GLY A 226 6.62 17.69 5.17
N PHE A 227 6.69 16.85 4.14
CA PHE A 227 6.51 15.42 4.25
C PHE A 227 7.75 14.68 3.74
N ASN A 228 8.14 13.63 4.47
CA ASN A 228 9.17 12.70 4.05
C ASN A 228 8.59 11.70 3.04
N PHE A 229 9.36 11.40 2.01
CA PHE A 229 9.09 10.37 1.03
C PHE A 229 9.93 9.15 1.36
N ASP A 230 9.28 8.17 1.98
CA ASP A 230 9.93 6.96 2.47
C ASP A 230 9.06 5.73 2.20
N GLU A 231 9.72 4.58 2.12
CA GLU A 231 9.10 3.29 1.93
C GLU A 231 9.37 2.45 3.18
N ILE A 232 8.30 2.01 3.87
CA ILE A 232 8.43 1.16 5.06
C ILE A 232 7.93 -0.24 4.73
N LEU A 233 8.88 -1.15 4.58
CA LEU A 233 8.63 -2.58 4.44
C LEU A 233 8.71 -3.23 5.82
N VAL A 234 7.72 -4.05 6.16
CA VAL A 234 7.80 -4.83 7.40
C VAL A 234 8.69 -6.05 7.18
N GLU A 235 9.31 -6.53 8.26
CA GLU A 235 10.11 -7.75 8.23
C GLU A 235 9.29 -8.95 7.77
N TYR A 236 9.93 -9.90 7.08
CA TYR A 236 9.27 -11.13 6.69
C TYR A 236 8.75 -11.89 7.93
N GLY A 237 7.55 -12.48 7.83
CA GLY A 237 6.85 -13.07 8.97
C GLY A 237 6.00 -12.06 9.76
N ARG A 238 6.04 -10.77 9.38
CA ARG A 238 5.18 -9.72 9.94
C ARG A 238 4.19 -9.20 8.90
N VAL A 239 3.09 -8.65 9.39
CA VAL A 239 2.04 -8.01 8.59
C VAL A 239 1.71 -6.64 9.16
N VAL A 240 1.23 -5.74 8.32
CA VAL A 240 0.79 -4.41 8.75
C VAL A 240 -0.54 -4.50 9.49
N ILE A 241 -0.61 -3.87 10.66
CA ILE A 241 -1.82 -3.76 11.50
C ILE A 241 -2.25 -2.31 11.75
N GLY A 242 -1.47 -1.32 11.35
CA GLY A 242 -1.87 0.06 11.52
C GLY A 242 -0.94 1.05 10.85
N LEU A 243 -1.44 2.27 10.66
CA LEU A 243 -0.69 3.38 10.05
C LEU A 243 -0.96 4.67 10.80
N LYS A 244 0.02 5.58 10.80
CA LYS A 244 -0.16 6.96 11.24
C LYS A 244 0.81 7.90 10.54
N PHE A 245 0.50 9.19 10.57
CA PHE A 245 1.54 10.20 10.41
C PHE A 245 2.27 10.38 11.74
N GLY A 246 3.57 10.58 11.69
CA GLY A 246 4.42 10.87 12.85
C GLY A 246 5.32 12.05 12.56
N MET A 247 5.87 12.64 13.62
CA MET A 247 6.92 13.66 13.49
C MET A 247 8.26 12.99 13.24
N SER A 248 9.03 13.54 12.29
CA SER A 248 10.42 13.17 12.10
C SER A 248 11.25 13.63 13.28
N ASN A 249 12.08 12.74 13.82
CA ASN A 249 13.00 13.04 14.93
C ASN A 249 14.37 13.53 14.45
N ILE A 250 14.56 13.68 13.14
CA ILE A 250 15.82 14.14 12.57
C ILE A 250 15.97 15.63 12.92
N GLU A 251 16.92 15.94 13.81
CA GLU A 251 17.30 17.32 14.15
C GLU A 251 17.65 18.09 12.87
N GLU A 252 16.98 19.21 12.63
CA GLU A 252 17.12 19.98 11.39
C GLU A 252 18.10 21.15 11.50
N GLU A 253 18.78 21.45 10.39
CA GLU A 253 19.51 22.70 10.16
C GLU A 253 18.57 23.89 9.83
N GLU A 254 17.32 23.60 9.44
CA GLU A 254 16.27 24.57 9.09
C GLU A 254 15.06 24.35 10.01
N ASN A 255 14.31 25.36 10.43
CA ASN A 255 13.18 25.20 11.36
C ASN A 255 11.93 24.59 10.69
N THR A 256 12.02 23.43 10.04
CA THR A 256 10.88 22.77 9.38
C THR A 256 10.31 21.67 10.27
N ASN A 257 8.99 21.50 10.23
CA ASN A 257 8.31 20.38 10.85
C ASN A 257 8.09 19.30 9.79
N ARG A 258 8.88 18.23 9.82
CA ARG A 258 8.73 17.12 8.88
C ARG A 258 7.81 16.03 9.41
N ILE A 259 6.81 15.71 8.59
CA ILE A 259 5.85 14.64 8.82
C ILE A 259 6.32 13.41 8.05
N GLN A 260 6.28 12.24 8.67
CA GLN A 260 6.61 10.97 8.05
C GLN A 260 5.47 9.97 8.23
N ILE A 261 5.44 8.93 7.40
CA ILE A 261 4.57 7.79 7.64
C ILE A 261 5.21 6.87 8.69
N GLU A 262 4.42 6.31 9.59
CA GLU A 262 4.83 5.24 10.49
C GLU A 262 3.89 4.05 10.31
N VAL A 263 4.47 2.85 10.33
CA VAL A 263 3.74 1.59 10.12
C VAL A 263 3.79 0.79 11.40
N GLN A 264 2.64 0.33 11.88
CA GLN A 264 2.59 -0.66 12.94
C GLN A 264 2.49 -2.05 12.32
N SER A 265 3.39 -2.95 12.73
CA SER A 265 3.46 -4.33 12.29
C SER A 265 3.28 -5.30 13.44
N MET A 266 2.89 -6.53 13.14
CA MET A 266 2.76 -7.63 14.11
C MET A 266 3.24 -8.94 13.47
N GLU A 267 3.85 -9.82 14.24
CA GLU A 267 4.20 -11.16 13.76
C GLU A 267 2.95 -11.97 13.45
N TYR A 268 3.04 -12.79 12.41
CA TYR A 268 1.95 -13.63 11.94
C TYR A 268 2.48 -15.03 11.63
N ASP A 269 1.85 -16.03 12.25
CA ASP A 269 2.10 -17.43 11.97
C ASP A 269 1.19 -17.88 10.83
N TYR A 270 1.78 -18.08 9.65
CA TYR A 270 1.05 -18.49 8.45
C TYR A 270 0.54 -19.92 8.48
N GLN A 271 1.07 -20.78 9.35
CA GLN A 271 0.64 -22.18 9.47
C GLN A 271 -0.61 -22.29 10.35
N THR A 272 -0.62 -21.56 11.47
CA THR A 272 -1.79 -21.51 12.36
C THR A 272 -2.82 -20.49 11.89
N GLY A 273 -2.39 -19.48 11.14
CA GLY A 273 -3.24 -18.39 10.66
C GLY A 273 -3.54 -17.37 11.76
N GLN A 274 -2.65 -17.17 12.72
CA GLN A 274 -2.86 -16.32 13.89
C GLN A 274 -1.79 -15.23 14.02
N LEU A 275 -2.21 -14.03 14.43
CA LEU A 275 -1.30 -12.98 14.90
C LEU A 275 -0.65 -13.39 16.22
N VAL A 276 0.66 -13.18 16.33
CA VAL A 276 1.43 -13.50 17.53
C VAL A 276 1.23 -12.38 18.53
N LYS A 277 0.57 -12.70 19.64
CA LYS A 277 0.23 -11.73 20.69
C LYS A 277 1.47 -11.01 21.23
N ASP A 278 1.32 -9.72 21.56
CA ASP A 278 2.32 -8.89 22.22
C ASP A 278 3.62 -8.71 21.38
N SER A 279 3.53 -8.94 20.05
CA SER A 279 4.62 -8.79 19.09
C SER A 279 4.55 -7.48 18.30
N GLU A 280 3.64 -6.57 18.64
CA GLU A 280 3.41 -5.32 17.92
C GLU A 280 4.64 -4.40 17.96
N LYS A 281 4.93 -3.76 16.82
CA LYS A 281 6.07 -2.84 16.69
C LYS A 281 5.71 -1.69 15.77
N TRP A 282 6.14 -0.49 16.12
CA TRP A 282 6.15 0.66 15.22
C TRP A 282 7.47 0.72 14.45
N ASP A 283 7.37 0.64 13.14
CA ASP A 283 8.46 0.82 12.19
C ASP A 283 8.42 2.26 11.65
N ARG A 284 9.59 2.90 11.67
CA ARG A 284 9.81 4.28 11.20
C ARG A 284 10.84 4.28 10.08
N PRO A 285 10.83 5.29 9.18
CA PRO A 285 11.90 5.46 8.23
C PRO A 285 13.24 5.65 8.93
N ASN A 286 14.30 5.02 8.42
CA ASN A 286 15.67 5.24 8.87
C ASN A 286 16.37 6.27 7.97
N SER A 287 15.80 7.47 7.91
CA SER A 287 16.31 8.58 7.11
C SER A 287 17.19 9.45 8.01
N GLU A 288 18.50 9.52 7.75
CA GLU A 288 19.42 10.34 8.56
C GLU A 288 19.63 11.74 7.95
N HIS A 289 19.70 11.81 6.62
CA HIS A 289 19.93 13.04 5.86
C HIS A 289 19.06 13.06 4.60
N PRO A 290 17.75 13.31 4.72
CA PRO A 290 16.87 13.28 3.57
C PRO A 290 17.08 14.51 2.69
N ILE A 291 17.07 14.28 1.39
CA ILE A 291 17.35 15.30 0.37
C ILE A 291 16.07 16.06 0.06
N PHE A 292 16.13 17.38 0.11
CA PHE A 292 14.99 18.21 -0.28
C PHE A 292 14.68 18.04 -1.77
N LEU A 293 13.42 17.79 -2.08
CA LEU A 293 12.85 17.72 -3.42
C LEU A 293 12.05 19.00 -3.67
N GLU A 294 12.60 19.89 -4.49
CA GLU A 294 11.87 21.06 -4.97
C GLU A 294 10.71 20.60 -5.87
N THR A 295 9.49 20.99 -5.52
CA THR A 295 8.29 20.68 -6.29
C THR A 295 7.91 21.85 -7.19
N GLY A 296 7.12 21.61 -8.24
CA GLY A 296 6.55 22.71 -9.02
C GLY A 296 5.54 23.55 -8.21
N THR A 297 4.96 24.55 -8.86
CA THR A 297 4.05 25.51 -8.21
C THR A 297 2.69 25.62 -8.90
N LYS A 298 2.55 25.05 -10.10
CA LYS A 298 1.27 24.99 -10.80
C LYS A 298 0.42 23.85 -10.25
N VAL A 299 -0.89 24.05 -10.15
CA VAL A 299 -1.83 23.06 -9.63
C VAL A 299 -1.95 21.88 -10.61
N SER A 300 -1.63 20.67 -10.15
CA SER A 300 -1.52 19.45 -10.98
C SER A 300 -2.81 19.04 -11.69
N THR A 301 -3.98 19.43 -11.19
CA THR A 301 -5.26 19.09 -11.83
C THR A 301 -5.53 19.88 -13.12
N THR A 302 -4.74 20.94 -13.38
CA THR A 302 -4.88 21.77 -14.58
C THR A 302 -4.24 21.13 -15.82
N THR A 303 -3.25 20.24 -15.66
CA THR A 303 -2.58 19.54 -16.77
C THR A 303 -3.31 18.27 -17.22
N ASN A 304 -3.12 17.88 -18.48
CA ASN A 304 -3.56 16.57 -19.03
C ASN A 304 -2.41 15.54 -19.03
N GLU A 305 -1.21 15.96 -18.65
CA GLU A 305 -0.03 15.10 -18.67
C GLU A 305 -0.11 14.08 -17.53
N LYS A 306 0.31 12.86 -17.83
CA LYS A 306 0.40 11.79 -16.83
C LYS A 306 1.54 12.06 -15.87
N THR A 307 1.31 11.78 -14.61
CA THR A 307 2.30 11.87 -13.55
C THR A 307 3.12 10.58 -13.46
N ILE A 308 4.37 10.75 -13.05
CA ILE A 308 5.31 9.66 -12.74
C ILE A 308 5.90 9.90 -11.37
N VAL A 309 6.28 8.81 -10.67
CA VAL A 309 7.01 8.94 -9.41
C VAL A 309 8.38 9.54 -9.72
N ASP A 310 8.67 10.69 -9.14
CA ASP A 310 9.91 11.44 -9.30
C ASP A 310 10.73 11.45 -8.00
N SER A 311 10.08 11.33 -6.83
CA SER A 311 10.75 11.11 -5.56
C SER A 311 11.47 9.75 -5.47
N ASN A 312 12.42 9.68 -4.57
CA ASN A 312 13.09 8.48 -4.08
C ASN A 312 12.97 8.44 -2.55
N THR A 313 13.22 7.28 -1.95
CA THR A 313 13.35 7.12 -0.49
C THR A 313 14.40 8.08 0.07
N ASN A 314 14.25 8.52 1.31
CA ASN A 314 15.14 9.50 1.96
C ASN A 314 15.15 10.84 1.18
N GLN A 315 14.00 11.25 0.67
CA GLN A 315 13.74 12.61 0.21
C GLN A 315 12.57 13.22 0.96
N TRP A 316 12.37 14.52 0.84
CA TRP A 316 11.24 15.21 1.47
C TRP A 316 10.84 16.45 0.68
N GLY A 317 9.61 16.93 0.86
CA GLY A 317 9.10 18.10 0.13
C GLY A 317 8.16 18.96 0.97
N HIS A 318 8.05 20.23 0.60
CA HIS A 318 7.22 21.22 1.29
C HIS A 318 5.77 21.26 0.79
N LEU A 319 4.89 21.64 1.69
CA LEU A 319 3.62 22.28 1.32
C LEU A 319 3.85 23.80 1.16
N LYS A 320 3.37 24.34 0.05
CA LYS A 320 3.44 25.76 -0.31
C LYS A 320 2.16 26.21 -1.01
N VAL A 321 2.01 27.50 -1.23
CA VAL A 321 0.92 28.01 -2.07
C VAL A 321 1.25 27.90 -3.55
N SER A 322 0.23 27.73 -4.37
CA SER A 322 0.37 27.77 -5.82
C SER A 322 0.85 29.16 -6.29
N TYR A 323 1.61 29.18 -7.38
CA TYR A 323 1.98 30.42 -8.08
C TYR A 323 1.16 30.57 -9.37
N ASP A 324 -0.12 30.25 -9.30
CA ASP A 324 -1.04 30.39 -10.41
C ASP A 324 -1.79 31.73 -10.30
N ARG A 325 -1.73 32.55 -11.35
CA ARG A 325 -2.49 33.81 -11.38
C ARG A 325 -3.99 33.57 -11.42
N SER A 326 -4.42 32.39 -11.88
CA SER A 326 -5.83 32.04 -12.03
C SER A 326 -6.51 31.65 -10.71
N ASP A 327 -5.75 31.20 -9.70
CA ASP A 327 -6.26 30.91 -8.35
C ASP A 327 -5.74 31.89 -7.28
N ALA A 328 -4.99 32.92 -7.70
CA ALA A 328 -4.41 33.94 -6.84
C ALA A 328 -3.57 33.37 -5.67
N GLY A 329 -2.98 32.19 -5.83
CA GLY A 329 -2.19 31.54 -4.79
C GLY A 329 -2.99 31.05 -3.59
N GLN A 330 -4.27 30.70 -3.80
CA GLN A 330 -5.14 30.19 -2.73
C GLN A 330 -5.03 28.68 -2.51
N THR A 331 -4.50 27.94 -3.49
CA THR A 331 -4.40 26.48 -3.42
C THR A 331 -3.12 26.07 -2.69
N THR A 332 -3.22 25.24 -1.66
CA THR A 332 -2.05 24.59 -1.07
C THR A 332 -1.63 23.41 -1.95
N VAL A 333 -0.36 23.40 -2.34
CA VAL A 333 0.25 22.40 -3.19
C VAL A 333 1.52 21.83 -2.54
N PRO A 334 1.94 20.58 -2.84
CA PRO A 334 1.28 19.58 -3.68
C PRO A 334 -0.07 19.09 -3.15
N LEU A 335 -0.90 18.53 -4.03
CA LEU A 335 -2.19 17.94 -3.65
C LEU A 335 -1.99 16.55 -3.04
N PHE A 336 -2.93 16.03 -2.27
CA PHE A 336 -2.86 14.67 -1.74
C PHE A 336 -3.69 13.73 -2.61
N ASP A 337 -3.12 12.59 -3.00
CA ASP A 337 -3.86 11.54 -3.70
C ASP A 337 -4.82 10.85 -2.73
N ALA A 338 -6.11 10.96 -3.01
CA ALA A 338 -7.18 10.40 -2.18
C ALA A 338 -7.60 8.98 -2.62
N GLN A 339 -6.98 8.45 -3.69
CA GLN A 339 -7.31 7.12 -4.17
C GLN A 339 -6.89 6.05 -3.16
N THR A 340 -7.74 5.03 -3.03
CA THR A 340 -7.49 3.89 -2.16
C THR A 340 -6.40 2.99 -2.73
N ILE A 341 -5.35 2.73 -1.95
CA ILE A 341 -4.39 1.66 -2.25
C ILE A 341 -4.88 0.36 -1.60
N GLU A 342 -5.23 -0.62 -2.43
CA GLU A 342 -5.74 -1.92 -1.99
C GLU A 342 -5.43 -2.98 -3.06
N SER A 343 -5.13 -4.20 -2.62
CA SER A 343 -5.02 -5.36 -3.52
C SER A 343 -6.41 -5.88 -3.90
N ILE A 344 -6.58 -6.33 -5.14
CA ILE A 344 -7.84 -6.93 -5.63
C ILE A 344 -8.25 -8.17 -4.82
N ASP A 345 -7.27 -8.95 -4.36
CA ASP A 345 -7.49 -10.14 -3.53
C ASP A 345 -7.50 -9.82 -2.03
N LYS A 346 -7.41 -8.53 -1.69
CA LYS A 346 -7.36 -8.01 -0.32
C LYS A 346 -6.19 -8.58 0.48
N SER A 347 -5.08 -8.95 -0.17
CA SER A 347 -3.95 -9.56 0.53
C SER A 347 -3.42 -8.67 1.66
N PRO A 348 -2.91 -9.27 2.76
CA PRO A 348 -2.27 -8.52 3.83
C PRO A 348 -1.17 -7.61 3.29
N SER A 349 -1.10 -6.38 3.81
CA SER A 349 -0.03 -5.46 3.45
C SER A 349 1.30 -5.90 4.10
N GLY A 350 2.36 -5.93 3.28
CA GLY A 350 3.74 -6.13 3.69
C GLY A 350 4.52 -4.81 3.87
N GLY A 351 3.83 -3.68 3.79
CA GLY A 351 4.44 -2.37 3.90
C GLY A 351 3.63 -1.28 3.22
N ILE A 352 3.93 -0.04 3.58
CA ILE A 352 3.33 1.16 2.99
C ILE A 352 4.44 2.19 2.79
N GLY A 353 4.36 2.92 1.68
CA GLY A 353 5.24 4.04 1.37
C GLY A 353 4.47 5.32 1.11
N PHE A 354 5.19 6.44 1.17
CA PHE A 354 4.71 7.77 0.82
C PHE A 354 5.66 8.37 -0.21
N HIS A 355 5.11 8.90 -1.30
CA HIS A 355 5.92 9.39 -2.41
C HIS A 355 5.31 10.64 -3.04
N HIS A 356 6.15 11.36 -3.77
CA HIS A 356 5.74 12.42 -4.67
C HIS A 356 5.72 11.91 -6.11
N ARG A 357 4.74 12.41 -6.87
CA ARG A 357 4.63 12.18 -8.31
C ARG A 357 4.17 13.44 -9.02
N SER A 358 4.84 13.80 -10.10
CA SER A 358 4.46 14.95 -10.93
C SER A 358 4.51 14.61 -12.42
N SER A 359 3.87 15.44 -13.24
CA SER A 359 3.97 15.36 -14.70
C SER A 359 5.29 15.94 -15.20
N ASN A 360 5.74 17.04 -14.58
CA ASN A 360 6.99 17.73 -14.86
C ASN A 360 7.30 18.75 -13.73
N ASP A 361 8.46 19.40 -13.82
CA ASP A 361 9.00 20.30 -12.78
C ASP A 361 8.19 21.60 -12.57
N GLU A 362 7.28 21.96 -13.48
CA GLU A 362 6.45 23.16 -13.31
C GLU A 362 5.23 22.88 -12.42
N TYR A 363 4.70 21.65 -12.45
CA TYR A 363 3.53 21.25 -11.67
C TYR A 363 3.96 20.71 -10.30
N SER A 364 3.18 21.06 -9.29
CA SER A 364 3.46 20.68 -7.91
C SER A 364 3.33 19.18 -7.64
N GLY A 365 2.74 18.41 -8.54
CA GLY A 365 2.50 16.97 -8.35
C GLY A 365 1.46 16.64 -7.29
N PHE A 366 1.54 15.40 -6.81
CA PHE A 366 0.72 14.81 -5.76
C PHE A 366 1.61 14.12 -4.72
N PHE A 367 1.24 14.21 -3.46
CA PHE A 367 1.67 13.32 -2.40
C PHE A 367 0.75 12.10 -2.33
N ALA A 368 1.31 10.90 -2.44
CA ALA A 368 0.53 9.69 -2.65
C ALA A 368 1.08 8.50 -1.85
N LEU A 369 0.19 7.55 -1.56
CA LEU A 369 0.56 6.29 -0.92
C LEU A 369 1.02 5.25 -1.96
N THR A 370 1.93 4.39 -1.54
CA THR A 370 2.34 3.16 -2.24
C THR A 370 2.03 1.97 -1.35
N GLY A 371 1.34 0.97 -1.88
CA GLY A 371 1.10 -0.30 -1.19
C GLY A 371 2.21 -1.30 -1.49
N TYR A 372 2.52 -2.18 -0.53
CA TYR A 372 3.42 -3.30 -0.72
C TYR A 372 2.73 -4.61 -0.34
N SER A 373 2.86 -5.62 -1.19
CA SER A 373 2.47 -6.98 -0.83
C SER A 373 3.49 -7.57 0.16
N ILE A 374 3.08 -8.62 0.87
CA ILE A 374 4.03 -9.52 1.53
C ILE A 374 5.06 -10.09 0.56
N ASP A 375 6.13 -10.66 1.09
CA ASP A 375 7.18 -11.30 0.32
C ASP A 375 6.78 -12.73 -0.08
N TYR A 376 6.09 -12.85 -1.23
CA TYR A 376 5.63 -14.14 -1.73
C TYR A 376 6.77 -15.06 -2.19
N TYR A 377 7.91 -14.49 -2.59
CA TYR A 377 9.10 -15.28 -2.88
C TYR A 377 9.60 -15.98 -1.63
N GLN A 378 9.79 -15.24 -0.54
CA GLN A 378 10.27 -15.80 0.72
C GLN A 378 9.28 -16.82 1.30
N PHE A 379 7.98 -16.53 1.22
CA PHE A 379 6.92 -17.46 1.63
C PHE A 379 6.96 -18.80 0.90
N LEU A 380 7.06 -18.78 -0.44
CA LEU A 380 7.13 -20.01 -1.22
C LEU A 380 8.44 -20.78 -1.00
N LYS A 381 9.56 -20.05 -0.87
CA LYS A 381 10.87 -20.66 -0.60
C LYS A 381 10.87 -21.45 0.70
N GLU A 382 10.32 -20.90 1.77
CA GLU A 382 10.21 -21.58 3.05
C GLU A 382 9.24 -22.76 3.01
N THR A 383 8.09 -22.58 2.36
CA THR A 383 7.10 -23.65 2.21
C THR A 383 7.71 -24.85 1.47
N ASN A 384 8.49 -24.61 0.41
CA ASN A 384 9.17 -25.67 -0.35
C ASN A 384 10.29 -26.36 0.45
N ASN A 385 11.00 -25.64 1.32
CA ASN A 385 12.02 -26.22 2.17
C ASN A 385 11.41 -27.14 3.25
N ASN A 386 10.21 -26.81 3.75
CA ASN A 386 9.50 -27.62 4.75
C ASN A 386 8.83 -28.88 4.16
N LEU A 387 8.80 -29.02 2.82
CA LEU A 387 8.24 -30.17 2.11
C LEU A 387 9.30 -31.21 1.70
N ASN A 388 10.59 -30.88 1.82
CA ASN A 388 11.72 -31.80 1.63
C ASN A 388 12.20 -32.33 2.97
#